data_AF-A0A962QHN1-F1
#
_entry.id   AF-A0A962QHN1-F1
#
_cell.length_a   1.000
_cell.length_b   1.000
_cell.length_c   1.000
_cell.angle_alpha   90.00
_cell.angle_beta   90.00
_cell.angle_gamma   90.00
#
_symmetry.space_group_name_H-M   'P 1'
#
loop_
_entity.id
_entity.type
_entity.pdbx_description
1 polymer ?
#
loop_
_entity_poly.entity_id
_entity_poly.type
_entity_poly.pdbx_seq_one_letter_code
_entity_poly.pdbx_strand_id
1 'polypeptide(L)'
;MTNLADIPEFLAIPAAWTGAEISQQSAQWRWTLTPAELVELEQAGRRFMADYGTLAQMTAAHFPLPGMQSKLSALRQTLIQGIGFEVIRGLPVERLGTELASTIFCGIGAHLGSTRSQNAQGHLLGHVRDQGANSQDPNIRIYQTNERQTFHTDSADVVALLCLNEARQGGDSLLVSAVT
;
A
#
# COMPACT_ATOMS: atom_id res chain seq x y z
N MET A 1 14.53 20.81 -23.65
CA MET A 1 13.15 21.23 -23.93
C MET A 1 12.48 20.09 -24.66
N THR A 2 11.45 19.47 -24.09
CA THR A 2 10.65 18.45 -24.76
C THR A 2 9.76 19.16 -25.77
N ASN A 3 9.84 18.78 -27.05
CA ASN A 3 8.95 19.30 -28.08
C ASN A 3 7.56 18.69 -27.87
N LEU A 4 6.55 19.52 -27.63
CA LEU A 4 5.18 19.06 -27.42
C LEU A 4 4.60 18.32 -28.64
N ALA A 5 5.16 18.53 -29.84
CA ALA A 5 4.78 17.81 -31.05
C ALA A 5 5.21 16.34 -31.08
N ASP A 6 6.13 15.92 -30.20
CA ASP A 6 6.62 14.55 -30.10
C ASP A 6 5.89 13.74 -29.00
N ILE A 7 4.90 14.34 -28.33
CA ILE A 7 4.08 13.65 -27.34
C ILE A 7 3.01 12.83 -28.08
N PRO A 8 2.90 11.52 -27.83
CA PRO A 8 1.89 10.70 -28.48
C PRO A 8 0.49 11.17 -28.07
N GLU A 9 -0.44 11.17 -29.02
CA GLU A 9 -1.85 11.53 -28.79
C GLU A 9 -2.54 10.57 -27.80
N PHE A 10 -2.04 9.33 -27.72
CA PHE A 10 -2.47 8.32 -26.76
C PHE A 10 -1.28 7.50 -26.25
N LEU A 11 -1.26 7.22 -24.94
CA LEU A 11 -0.28 6.35 -24.31
C LEU A 11 -0.81 4.91 -24.27
N ALA A 12 -0.31 4.05 -25.16
CA ALA A 12 -0.66 2.63 -25.19
C ALA A 12 0.19 1.81 -24.20
N ILE A 13 0.04 2.08 -22.91
CA ILE A 13 0.74 1.38 -21.82
C ILE A 13 -0.26 0.83 -20.79
N PRO A 14 0.07 -0.22 -20.02
CA PRO A 14 -0.85 -0.81 -19.05
C PRO A 14 -1.39 0.18 -18.01
N ALA A 15 -0.60 1.19 -17.64
CA ALA A 15 -1.02 2.24 -16.71
C ALA A 15 -2.06 3.22 -17.30
N ALA A 16 -2.31 3.20 -18.61
CA ALA A 16 -3.27 4.09 -19.26
C ALA A 16 -4.70 3.51 -19.21
N TRP A 17 -5.39 3.76 -18.09
CA TRP A 17 -6.76 3.33 -17.85
C TRP A 17 -7.60 4.46 -17.26
N THR A 18 -8.90 4.46 -17.57
CA THR A 18 -9.90 5.26 -16.87
C THR A 18 -10.56 4.47 -15.74
N GLY A 19 -11.15 5.17 -14.77
CA GLY A 19 -11.87 4.52 -13.66
C GLY A 19 -13.01 3.60 -14.13
N ALA A 20 -13.71 4.00 -15.20
CA ALA A 20 -14.79 3.20 -15.79
C ALA A 20 -14.26 1.86 -16.35
N GLU A 21 -13.12 1.87 -17.04
CA GLU A 21 -12.52 0.67 -17.63
C GLU A 21 -11.97 -0.27 -16.54
N ILE A 22 -11.14 0.26 -15.64
CA ILE A 22 -10.44 -0.59 -14.66
C ILE A 22 -11.40 -1.21 -13.64
N SER A 23 -12.53 -0.55 -13.35
CA SER A 23 -13.55 -1.08 -12.44
C SER A 23 -14.20 -2.38 -12.95
N GLN A 24 -14.33 -2.53 -14.27
CA GLN A 24 -14.85 -3.74 -14.91
C GLN A 24 -13.82 -4.88 -14.94
N GLN A 25 -12.55 -4.59 -14.64
CA GLN A 25 -11.42 -5.53 -14.76
C GLN A 25 -10.87 -5.92 -13.39
N SER A 26 -11.74 -6.05 -12.38
CA SER A 26 -11.31 -6.22 -10.98
C SER A 26 -10.40 -7.42 -10.69
N ALA A 27 -10.41 -8.45 -11.54
CA ALA A 27 -9.49 -9.57 -11.44
C ALA A 27 -8.02 -9.19 -11.69
N GLN A 28 -7.74 -8.06 -12.36
CA GLN A 28 -6.38 -7.61 -12.65
C GLN A 28 -5.69 -6.93 -11.47
N TRP A 29 -6.46 -6.32 -10.56
CA TRP A 29 -5.93 -5.55 -9.43
C TRP A 29 -6.36 -6.11 -8.07
N ARG A 30 -7.03 -7.27 -8.01
CA ARG A 30 -7.50 -7.84 -6.75
C ARG A 30 -6.85 -9.18 -6.47
N TRP A 31 -6.12 -9.23 -5.36
CA TRP A 31 -5.62 -10.47 -4.78
C TRP A 31 -6.37 -10.76 -3.49
N THR A 32 -7.17 -11.83 -3.48
CA THR A 32 -7.79 -12.33 -2.25
C THR A 32 -6.90 -13.38 -1.63
N LEU A 33 -6.47 -13.14 -0.39
CA LEU A 33 -5.62 -14.06 0.35
C LEU A 33 -6.33 -15.39 0.56
N THR A 34 -5.66 -16.46 0.20
CA THR A 34 -6.12 -17.83 0.45
C THR A 34 -5.86 -18.22 1.91
N PRO A 35 -6.54 -19.27 2.43
CA PRO A 35 -6.26 -19.78 3.77
C PRO A 35 -4.79 -20.17 3.98
N ALA A 36 -4.13 -20.72 2.95
CA ALA A 36 -2.72 -21.08 3.04
C ALA A 36 -1.81 -19.85 3.16
N GLU A 37 -2.06 -18.81 2.35
CA GLU A 37 -1.33 -17.54 2.41
C GLU A 37 -1.55 -16.85 3.77
N LEU A 38 -2.77 -16.87 4.31
CA LEU A 38 -3.05 -16.33 5.65
C LEU A 38 -2.26 -17.04 6.75
N VAL A 39 -2.23 -18.37 6.73
CA VAL A 39 -1.45 -19.16 7.69
C VAL A 39 0.03 -18.82 7.58
N GLU A 40 0.56 -18.71 6.36
CA GLU A 40 1.96 -18.37 6.13
C GLU A 40 2.30 -16.97 6.65
N LEU A 41 1.48 -15.96 6.33
CA LEU A 41 1.67 -14.58 6.81
C LEU A 41 1.63 -14.50 8.35
N GLU A 42 0.68 -15.20 8.98
CA GLU A 42 0.56 -15.23 10.44
C GLU A 42 1.76 -15.89 11.11
N GLN A 43 2.23 -17.01 10.57
CA GLN A 43 3.40 -17.71 11.08
C GLN A 43 4.67 -16.86 10.94
N ALA A 44 4.88 -16.26 9.77
CA ALA A 44 6.00 -15.35 9.53
C ALA A 44 5.96 -14.13 10.45
N GLY A 45 4.78 -13.52 10.64
CA GLY A 45 4.59 -12.38 11.55
C GLY A 45 4.88 -12.72 13.00
N ARG A 46 4.31 -13.82 13.52
CA ARG A 46 4.56 -14.24 14.91
C ARG A 46 6.03 -14.58 15.15
N ARG A 47 6.67 -15.24 14.18
CA ARG A 47 8.10 -15.56 14.27
C ARG A 47 8.96 -14.30 14.27
N PHE A 48 8.67 -13.36 13.37
CA PHE A 48 9.41 -12.10 13.34
C PHE A 48 9.32 -11.34 14.67
N MET A 49 8.12 -11.24 15.26
CA MET A 49 7.93 -10.57 16.54
C MET A 49 8.71 -11.25 17.68
N ALA A 50 8.82 -12.58 17.67
CA ALA A 50 9.58 -13.33 18.66
C ALA A 50 11.10 -13.18 18.48
N ASP A 51 11.58 -13.22 17.23
CA ASP A 51 13.01 -13.32 16.90
C ASP A 51 13.70 -11.95 16.74
N TYR A 52 12.97 -10.91 16.32
CA TYR A 52 13.56 -9.62 15.90
C TYR A 52 12.93 -8.38 16.53
N GLY A 53 11.65 -8.40 16.90
CA GLY A 53 10.96 -7.40 17.72
C GLY A 53 10.79 -5.99 17.13
N THR A 54 11.66 -5.49 16.24
CA THR A 54 11.61 -4.14 15.68
C THR A 54 11.37 -4.13 14.18
N LEU A 55 10.33 -3.43 13.73
CA LEU A 55 10.00 -3.28 12.32
C LEU A 55 11.07 -2.50 11.53
N ALA A 56 11.88 -1.67 12.20
CA ALA A 56 12.84 -0.75 11.57
C ALA A 56 13.94 -1.43 10.77
N GLN A 57 14.24 -2.69 11.12
CA GLN A 57 15.30 -3.48 10.51
C GLN A 57 14.72 -4.68 9.76
N MET A 58 13.41 -4.68 9.50
CA MET A 58 12.77 -5.76 8.76
C MET A 58 13.31 -5.81 7.33
N THR A 59 13.65 -7.01 6.90
CA THR A 59 14.04 -7.33 5.52
C THR A 59 13.27 -8.55 5.06
N ALA A 60 13.22 -8.79 3.75
CA ALA A 60 12.64 -10.01 3.20
C ALA A 60 13.22 -11.31 3.82
N ALA A 61 14.49 -11.29 4.24
CA ALA A 61 15.14 -12.43 4.88
C ALA A 61 14.64 -12.68 6.32
N HIS A 62 14.27 -11.61 7.05
CA HIS A 62 13.69 -11.73 8.39
C HIS A 62 12.21 -12.17 8.35
N PHE A 63 11.52 -11.99 7.22
CA PHE A 63 10.11 -12.33 7.01
C PHE A 63 9.94 -13.24 5.79
N PRO A 64 10.42 -14.50 5.82
CA PRO A 64 10.38 -15.38 4.66
C PRO A 64 8.95 -15.80 4.31
N LEU A 65 8.61 -15.72 3.01
CA LEU A 65 7.31 -16.12 2.45
C LEU A 65 7.48 -17.06 1.25
N PRO A 66 8.03 -18.28 1.42
CA PRO A 66 8.31 -19.21 0.33
C PRO A 66 7.09 -19.56 -0.54
N GLY A 67 5.89 -19.69 0.05
CA GLY A 67 4.66 -20.01 -0.68
C GLY A 67 4.10 -18.84 -1.49
N MET A 68 4.53 -17.61 -1.19
CA MET A 68 4.02 -16.39 -1.83
C MET A 68 5.01 -15.73 -2.80
N GLN A 69 6.20 -16.29 -3.03
CA GLN A 69 7.25 -15.67 -3.84
C GLN A 69 6.76 -15.26 -5.24
N SER A 70 6.07 -16.16 -5.94
CA SER A 70 5.54 -15.89 -7.28
C SER A 70 4.48 -14.78 -7.26
N LYS A 71 3.64 -14.73 -6.22
CA LYS A 71 2.63 -13.69 -6.06
C LYS A 71 3.25 -12.33 -5.74
N LEU A 72 4.27 -12.28 -4.89
CA LEU A 72 5.00 -11.06 -4.57
C LEU A 72 5.77 -10.53 -5.79
N SER A 73 6.32 -11.43 -6.61
CA SER A 73 6.94 -11.06 -7.89
C SER A 73 5.91 -10.49 -8.88
N ALA A 74 4.73 -11.11 -8.98
CA ALA A 74 3.64 -10.60 -9.79
C ALA A 74 3.14 -9.23 -9.29
N LEU A 75 2.97 -9.06 -7.97
CA LEU A 75 2.60 -7.79 -7.36
C LEU A 75 3.60 -6.68 -7.73
N ARG A 76 4.91 -6.95 -7.62
CA ARG A 76 5.93 -5.99 -8.05
C ARG A 76 5.81 -5.63 -9.54
N GLN A 77 5.53 -6.62 -10.38
CA GLN A 77 5.31 -6.39 -11.82
C GLN A 77 4.08 -5.51 -12.07
N THR A 78 2.96 -5.79 -11.40
CA THR A 78 1.73 -5.00 -11.46
C THR A 78 1.98 -3.54 -11.07
N LEU A 79 2.73 -3.32 -10.00
CA LEU A 79 3.02 -1.99 -9.46
C LEU A 79 3.95 -1.17 -10.35
N ILE A 80 5.02 -1.78 -10.90
CA ILE A 80 6.07 -1.03 -11.60
C ILE A 80 5.86 -0.97 -13.11
N GLN A 81 5.32 -2.03 -13.71
CA GLN A 81 5.22 -2.16 -15.17
C GLN A 81 3.78 -2.45 -15.64
N GLY A 82 2.86 -2.66 -14.70
CA GLY A 82 1.46 -2.94 -14.97
C GLY A 82 0.58 -1.71 -14.80
N ILE A 83 -0.62 -1.95 -14.29
CA ILE A 83 -1.66 -0.93 -14.09
C ILE A 83 -1.36 0.04 -12.93
N GLY A 84 -0.32 -0.23 -12.12
CA GLY A 84 0.19 0.70 -11.11
C GLY A 84 -0.41 0.57 -9.71
N PHE A 85 -1.36 -0.35 -9.48
CA PHE A 85 -1.91 -0.61 -8.15
C PHE A 85 -2.44 -2.04 -8.00
N GLU A 86 -2.55 -2.50 -6.75
CA GLU A 86 -3.20 -3.77 -6.41
C GLU A 86 -3.84 -3.68 -5.03
N VAL A 87 -4.97 -4.36 -4.83
CA VAL A 87 -5.73 -4.44 -3.58
C VAL A 87 -5.67 -5.87 -3.06
N ILE A 88 -4.91 -6.06 -1.98
CA ILE A 88 -4.85 -7.33 -1.25
C ILE A 88 -5.99 -7.38 -0.23
N ARG A 89 -6.83 -8.41 -0.29
CA ARG A 89 -8.01 -8.58 0.58
C ARG A 89 -7.92 -9.85 1.42
N GLY A 90 -8.64 -9.84 2.54
CA GLY A 90 -8.86 -11.05 3.35
C GLY A 90 -7.98 -11.15 4.60
N LEU A 91 -7.11 -10.15 4.88
CA LEU A 91 -6.36 -10.12 6.12
C LEU A 91 -7.31 -9.82 7.30
N PRO A 92 -7.45 -10.72 8.29
CA PRO A 92 -8.43 -10.58 9.36
C PRO A 92 -7.89 -9.70 10.51
N VAL A 93 -7.72 -8.40 10.24
CA VAL A 93 -7.05 -7.44 11.12
C VAL A 93 -7.60 -7.40 12.55
N GLU A 94 -8.92 -7.54 12.75
CA GLU A 94 -9.54 -7.57 14.07
C GLU A 94 -9.07 -8.78 14.90
N ARG A 95 -8.97 -9.97 14.29
CA ARG A 95 -8.50 -11.19 14.96
C ARG A 95 -7.00 -11.14 15.22
N LEU A 96 -6.23 -10.55 14.31
CA LEU A 96 -4.78 -10.46 14.42
C LEU A 96 -4.35 -9.41 15.44
N GLY A 97 -5.14 -8.36 15.61
CA GLY A 97 -4.76 -7.16 16.35
C GLY A 97 -3.78 -6.29 15.55
N THR A 98 -3.72 -5.02 15.94
CA THR A 98 -2.94 -3.99 15.24
C THR A 98 -1.47 -4.36 15.09
N GLU A 99 -0.85 -4.92 16.14
CA GLU A 99 0.58 -5.21 16.16
C GLU A 99 0.95 -6.26 15.10
N LEU A 100 0.33 -7.44 15.15
CA LEU A 100 0.61 -8.51 14.19
C LEU A 100 0.19 -8.13 12.77
N ALA A 101 -0.94 -7.43 12.59
CA ALA A 101 -1.34 -6.93 11.28
C ALA A 101 -0.33 -5.94 10.69
N SER A 102 0.23 -5.04 11.53
CA SER A 102 1.28 -4.10 11.12
C SER A 102 2.58 -4.82 10.78
N THR A 103 2.96 -5.85 11.54
CA THR A 103 4.12 -6.69 11.22
C THR A 103 3.95 -7.39 9.88
N ILE A 104 2.77 -7.96 9.61
CA ILE A 104 2.47 -8.61 8.33
C ILE A 104 2.54 -7.61 7.18
N PHE A 105 1.96 -6.42 7.36
CA PHE A 105 2.00 -5.35 6.37
C PHE A 105 3.42 -4.91 6.02
N CYS A 106 4.27 -4.67 7.04
CA CYS A 106 5.69 -4.40 6.82
C CYS A 106 6.40 -5.59 6.17
N GLY A 107 6.06 -6.82 6.55
CA GLY A 107 6.64 -8.05 6.03
C GLY A 107 6.45 -8.17 4.53
N ILE A 108 5.22 -7.95 4.05
CA ILE A 108 4.91 -7.89 2.61
C ILE A 108 5.71 -6.76 1.93
N GLY A 109 5.72 -5.57 2.52
CA GLY A 109 6.47 -4.42 2.00
C GLY A 109 7.97 -4.67 1.85
N ALA A 110 8.58 -5.43 2.77
CA ALA A 110 9.99 -5.76 2.73
C ALA A 110 10.40 -6.66 1.55
N HIS A 111 9.44 -7.35 0.91
CA HIS A 111 9.66 -8.08 -0.35
C HIS A 111 9.53 -7.21 -1.59
N LEU A 112 8.92 -6.03 -1.48
CA LEU A 112 8.72 -5.10 -2.60
C LEU A 112 9.86 -4.09 -2.72
N GLY A 113 10.46 -3.70 -1.60
CA GLY A 113 11.57 -2.75 -1.57
C GLY A 113 11.98 -2.36 -0.16
N SER A 114 12.66 -1.22 -0.04
CA SER A 114 13.12 -0.67 1.24
C SER A 114 12.13 0.38 1.75
N THR A 115 11.77 0.29 3.02
CA THR A 115 10.91 1.29 3.68
C THR A 115 11.63 2.63 3.80
N ARG A 116 10.94 3.72 3.46
CA ARG A 116 11.36 5.09 3.80
C ARG A 116 10.80 5.46 5.18
N SER A 117 11.59 6.16 5.99
CA SER A 117 11.06 6.76 7.21
C SER A 117 9.99 7.79 6.86
N GLN A 118 8.81 7.71 7.49
CA GLN A 118 7.69 8.61 7.18
C GLN A 118 7.79 9.96 7.92
N ASN A 119 8.65 10.06 8.93
CA ASN A 119 8.90 11.31 9.64
C ASN A 119 10.32 11.41 10.21
N ALA A 120 10.65 12.57 10.76
CA ALA A 120 11.93 12.85 11.41
C ALA A 120 12.18 12.03 12.69
N GLN A 121 11.15 11.36 13.22
CA GLN A 121 11.22 10.52 14.42
C GLN A 121 11.48 9.04 14.09
N GLY A 122 11.61 8.68 12.82
CA GLY A 122 11.88 7.29 12.41
C GLY A 122 10.63 6.41 12.34
N HIS A 123 9.41 6.97 12.42
CA HIS A 123 8.20 6.15 12.29
C HIS A 123 8.11 5.56 10.90
N LEU A 124 8.05 4.23 10.83
CA LEU A 124 7.91 3.47 9.59
C LEU A 124 6.46 3.39 9.12
N LEU A 125 5.53 3.51 10.07
CA LEU A 125 4.09 3.48 9.86
C LEU A 125 3.48 4.78 10.39
N GLY A 126 2.83 5.53 9.51
CA GLY A 126 1.99 6.65 9.86
C GLY A 126 0.54 6.21 10.00
N HIS A 127 -0.15 6.70 11.04
CA HIS A 127 -1.60 6.54 11.14
C HIS A 127 -2.32 7.59 10.31
N VAL A 128 -3.11 7.13 9.33
CA VAL A 128 -4.06 7.96 8.59
C VAL A 128 -5.42 7.84 9.29
N ARG A 129 -5.82 8.89 10.01
CA ARG A 129 -7.09 8.98 10.73
C ARG A 129 -7.37 10.42 11.14
N ASP A 130 -8.65 10.76 11.27
CA ASP A 130 -9.04 12.01 11.89
C ASP A 130 -8.59 12.04 13.37
N GLN A 131 -7.81 13.07 13.72
CA GLN A 131 -7.33 13.35 15.08
C GLN A 131 -7.94 14.65 15.64
N GLY A 132 -8.92 15.24 14.94
CA GLY A 132 -9.51 16.54 15.28
C GLY A 132 -8.60 17.72 14.99
N ALA A 133 -7.59 17.56 14.13
CA ALA A 133 -6.64 18.62 13.81
C ALA A 133 -7.27 19.70 12.90
N ASN A 134 -6.74 20.92 12.96
CA ASN A 134 -7.21 22.03 12.14
C ASN A 134 -6.44 22.08 10.81
N SER A 135 -7.15 21.93 9.69
CA SER A 135 -6.59 21.99 8.33
C SER A 135 -5.98 23.34 7.94
N GLN A 136 -6.33 24.42 8.65
CA GLN A 136 -5.78 25.74 8.41
C GLN A 136 -4.39 25.94 9.03
N ASP A 137 -3.95 25.03 9.90
CA ASP A 137 -2.59 25.06 10.45
C ASP A 137 -1.61 24.48 9.40
N PRO A 138 -0.62 25.26 8.93
CA PRO A 138 0.33 24.80 7.89
C PRO A 138 1.23 23.64 8.35
N ASN A 139 1.28 23.34 9.65
CA ASN A 139 2.05 22.22 10.20
C ASN A 139 1.26 20.92 10.27
N ILE A 140 -0.07 20.98 10.06
CA ILE A 140 -0.93 19.80 10.09
C ILE A 140 -0.93 19.13 8.72
N ARG A 141 -0.81 17.80 8.74
CA ARG A 141 -0.98 16.98 7.54
C ARG A 141 -2.46 16.64 7.39
N ILE A 142 -2.99 16.75 6.17
CA ILE A 142 -4.43 16.52 5.88
C ILE A 142 -4.91 15.16 6.38
N TYR A 143 -4.07 14.11 6.35
CA TYR A 143 -4.42 12.78 6.86
C TYR A 143 -4.74 12.71 8.37
N GLN A 144 -4.55 13.81 9.11
CA GLN A 144 -4.89 13.98 10.53
C GLN A 144 -6.25 14.66 10.75
N THR A 145 -6.97 15.01 9.68
CA THR A 145 -8.29 15.67 9.73
C THR A 145 -9.36 14.79 9.08
N ASN A 146 -10.61 15.27 9.06
CA ASN A 146 -11.71 14.66 8.31
C ASN A 146 -11.91 15.28 6.90
N GLU A 147 -10.98 16.13 6.46
CA GLU A 147 -11.09 16.81 5.18
C GLU A 147 -10.68 15.90 4.01
N ARG A 148 -11.21 16.22 2.83
CA ARG A 148 -10.85 15.50 1.61
C ARG A 148 -9.39 15.78 1.24
N GLN A 149 -8.58 14.73 1.20
CA GLN A 149 -7.27 14.78 0.58
C GLN A 149 -7.42 14.76 -0.95
N THR A 150 -6.81 15.73 -1.63
CA THR A 150 -6.83 15.82 -3.09
C THR A 150 -5.87 14.79 -3.72
N PHE A 151 -6.03 14.52 -5.02
CA PHE A 151 -5.10 13.66 -5.74
C PHE A 151 -3.68 14.24 -5.70
N HIS A 152 -2.70 13.38 -5.43
CA HIS A 152 -1.29 13.69 -5.35
C HIS A 152 -0.47 12.42 -5.55
N THR A 153 0.83 12.58 -5.72
CA THR A 153 1.82 11.50 -5.67
C THR A 153 2.71 11.71 -4.46
N ASP A 154 3.08 10.63 -3.78
CA ASP A 154 4.07 10.68 -2.71
C ASP A 154 5.50 10.61 -3.25
N SER A 155 6.46 11.04 -2.44
CA SER A 155 7.90 10.94 -2.75
C SER A 155 8.44 9.53 -2.54
N ALA A 156 7.79 8.52 -3.13
CA ALA A 156 8.16 7.11 -3.08
C ALA A 156 7.75 6.37 -4.36
N ASP A 157 8.41 5.25 -4.66
CA ASP A 157 8.07 4.42 -5.83
C ASP A 157 6.72 3.69 -5.65
N VAL A 158 6.41 3.29 -4.41
CA VAL A 158 5.18 2.59 -4.03
C VAL A 158 4.70 3.10 -2.68
N VAL A 159 3.39 3.34 -2.58
CA VAL A 159 2.69 3.65 -1.34
C VAL A 159 1.76 2.48 -1.03
N ALA A 160 1.74 2.07 0.23
CA ALA A 160 0.86 1.01 0.70
C ALA A 160 0.05 1.50 1.90
N LEU A 161 -1.21 1.08 1.96
CA LEU A 161 -2.14 1.39 3.06
C LEU A 161 -2.71 0.08 3.61
N LEU A 162 -2.76 -0.01 4.94
CA LEU A 162 -3.47 -1.08 5.64
C LEU A 162 -4.71 -0.50 6.31
N CYS A 163 -5.89 -0.97 5.91
CA CYS A 163 -7.12 -0.64 6.63
C CYS A 163 -7.18 -1.45 7.93
N LEU A 164 -7.06 -0.77 9.07
CA LEU A 164 -7.23 -1.36 10.41
C LEU A 164 -8.68 -1.27 10.88
N ASN A 165 -9.38 -0.18 10.54
CA ASN A 165 -10.78 0.06 10.83
C ASN A 165 -11.36 0.91 9.70
N GLU A 166 -12.59 0.59 9.30
CA GLU A 166 -13.32 1.40 8.33
C GLU A 166 -13.83 2.70 8.97
N ALA A 167 -13.90 3.77 8.18
CA ALA A 167 -14.50 5.02 8.63
C ALA A 167 -16.03 4.85 8.75
N ARG A 168 -16.63 5.50 9.75
CA ARG A 168 -18.09 5.49 9.92
C ARG A 168 -18.83 6.09 8.71
N GLN A 169 -18.23 7.09 8.08
CA GLN A 169 -18.73 7.76 6.88
C GLN A 169 -17.55 8.36 6.10
N GLY A 170 -17.57 8.24 4.78
CA GLY A 170 -16.46 8.68 3.93
C GLY A 170 -15.23 7.81 4.12
N GLY A 171 -14.04 8.39 3.96
CA GLY A 171 -12.77 7.67 4.10
C GLY A 171 -12.39 6.80 2.90
N ASP A 172 -13.11 6.94 1.78
CA ASP A 172 -12.83 6.21 0.55
C ASP A 172 -11.43 6.55 0.01
N SER A 173 -10.69 5.51 -0.35
CA SER A 173 -9.44 5.66 -1.11
C SER A 173 -9.78 5.80 -2.59
N LEU A 174 -9.36 6.90 -3.19
CA LEU A 174 -9.56 7.20 -4.61
C LEU A 174 -8.24 7.08 -5.37
N LEU A 175 -8.29 6.50 -6.56
CA LEU A 175 -7.14 6.33 -7.44
C LEU A 175 -7.46 6.90 -8.82
N VAL A 176 -6.44 7.47 -9.47
CA VAL A 176 -6.50 7.96 -10.84
C VAL A 176 -5.19 7.61 -11.52
N SER A 177 -5.25 7.29 -12.81
CA SER A 177 -4.04 7.19 -13.62
C SER A 177 -3.55 8.57 -14.01
N ALA A 178 -2.26 8.85 -13.85
CA ALA A 178 -1.65 10.11 -14.26
C ALA A 178 -1.41 10.21 -15.78
N VAL A 179 -1.67 9.13 -16.52
CA VAL A 179 -1.37 9.01 -17.97
C VAL A 179 -2.61 8.95 -18.85
N THR A 180 -3.81 9.23 -18.30
CA THR A 180 -5.10 9.33 -19.00
C THR A 180 -5.86 10.59 -18.62
#